data_AF-A0A7R8WWB3-F1
#
_entry.id   AF-A0A7R8WWB3-F1
#
_cell.length_a   1.000
_cell.length_b   1.000
_cell.length_c   1.000
_cell.angle_alpha   90.00
_cell.angle_beta   90.00
_cell.angle_gamma   90.00
#
_symmetry.space_group_name_H-M   'P 1'
#
loop_
_entity.id
_entity.type
_entity.pdbx_description
1 polymer ?
#
loop_
_entity_poly.entity_id
_entity_poly.type
_entity_poly.pdbx_seq_one_letter_code
_entity_poly.pdbx_strand_id
1 'polypeptide(L)'
;MLDASKHWSYALTDSLYSIILPLLTSALVKIIPETMADWTSAFGKVADRDPNRCHWFLEYLSTRPFQDEQGAFLAATRLHLVATSLKKLEWRIPLLLHRLLEAVVPHLSHPLETVRRHLAAVLVTIFMCDLLQYRTRAPKLEEFLTPLLPRFAGLSPATAHDQRRKDDVNLLKTLAAMVSTYLGSVGTL
;
A
#
# COMPACT_ATOMS: atom_id res chain seq x y z
N MET A 1 -11.57 13.22 -17.52
CA MET A 1 -11.98 12.01 -18.26
C MET A 1 -12.57 10.96 -17.33
N LEU A 2 -11.84 10.50 -16.32
CA LEU A 2 -12.34 9.48 -15.38
C LEU A 2 -13.61 9.94 -14.65
N ASP A 3 -13.67 11.16 -14.12
CA ASP A 3 -14.90 11.65 -13.47
C ASP A 3 -16.12 11.73 -14.41
N ALA A 4 -15.89 12.07 -15.69
CA ALA A 4 -16.94 12.13 -16.69
C ALA A 4 -17.50 10.74 -17.05
N SER A 5 -16.73 9.66 -16.83
CA SER A 5 -17.19 8.30 -17.13
C SER A 5 -18.16 7.72 -16.11
N LYS A 6 -18.59 8.49 -15.08
CA LYS A 6 -19.48 8.00 -14.00
C LYS A 6 -20.81 7.47 -14.54
N HIS A 7 -21.30 8.06 -15.62
CA HIS A 7 -22.61 7.74 -16.19
C HIS A 7 -22.51 6.96 -17.51
N TRP A 8 -21.32 6.49 -17.86
CA TRP A 8 -21.12 5.75 -19.10
C TRP A 8 -21.62 4.32 -18.99
N SER A 9 -21.97 3.73 -20.13
CA SER A 9 -22.26 2.30 -20.21
C SER A 9 -21.00 1.48 -19.93
N TYR A 10 -21.19 0.21 -19.57
CA TYR A 10 -20.07 -0.70 -19.34
C TYR A 10 -19.13 -0.79 -20.54
N ALA A 11 -19.64 -0.91 -21.76
CA ALA A 11 -18.83 -1.01 -22.98
C ALA A 11 -17.92 0.22 -23.22
N LEU A 12 -18.46 1.44 -23.02
CA LEU A 12 -17.67 2.67 -23.12
C LEU A 12 -16.59 2.75 -22.03
N THR A 13 -16.95 2.27 -20.85
CA THR A 13 -16.09 2.29 -19.67
C THR A 13 -14.95 1.28 -19.80
N ASP A 14 -15.22 0.09 -20.33
CA ASP A 14 -14.24 -0.95 -20.63
C ASP A 14 -13.25 -0.50 -21.73
N SER A 15 -13.77 0.11 -22.80
CA SER A 15 -12.94 0.72 -23.85
C SER A 15 -12.02 1.80 -23.27
N LEU A 16 -12.54 2.67 -22.41
CA LEU A 16 -11.75 3.69 -21.72
C LEU A 16 -10.61 3.06 -20.90
N TYR A 17 -10.86 1.95 -20.21
CA TYR A 17 -9.85 1.27 -19.39
C TYR A 17 -8.72 0.68 -20.23
N SER A 18 -9.05 0.06 -21.37
CA SER A 18 -8.04 -0.48 -22.29
C SER A 18 -7.07 0.60 -22.81
N ILE A 19 -7.52 1.85 -22.90
CA ILE A 19 -6.69 3.00 -23.28
C ILE A 19 -5.92 3.55 -22.07
N ILE A 20 -6.56 3.67 -20.91
CA ILE A 20 -5.96 4.31 -19.73
C ILE A 20 -4.87 3.45 -19.10
N LEU A 21 -5.03 2.13 -19.02
CA LEU A 21 -4.07 1.25 -18.35
C LEU A 21 -2.65 1.31 -18.95
N PRO A 22 -2.46 1.25 -20.29
CA PRO A 22 -1.14 1.43 -20.90
C PRO A 22 -0.54 2.83 -20.65
N LEU A 23 -1.38 3.87 -20.68
CA LEU A 23 -0.97 5.25 -20.42
C LEU A 23 -0.51 5.42 -18.97
N LEU A 24 -1.27 4.90 -18.00
CA LEU A 24 -0.88 4.90 -16.59
C LEU A 24 0.42 4.13 -16.38
N THR A 25 0.57 2.96 -16.99
CA THR A 25 1.79 2.15 -16.88
C THR A 25 3.01 2.93 -17.37
N SER A 26 2.90 3.58 -18.52
CA SER A 26 3.98 4.38 -19.10
C SER A 26 4.27 5.64 -18.29
N ALA A 27 3.24 6.25 -17.71
CA ALA A 27 3.38 7.49 -16.95
C ALA A 27 3.95 7.26 -15.55
N LEU A 28 3.57 6.18 -14.87
CA LEU A 28 4.04 5.88 -13.51
C LEU A 28 5.55 5.72 -13.44
N VAL A 29 6.19 5.17 -14.48
CA VAL A 29 7.65 5.01 -14.55
C VAL A 29 8.38 6.35 -14.69
N LYS A 30 7.67 7.40 -15.13
CA LYS A 30 8.21 8.75 -15.35
C LYS A 30 7.85 9.73 -14.24
N ILE A 31 7.28 9.27 -13.13
CA ILE A 31 6.99 10.13 -11.99
C ILE A 31 8.31 10.67 -11.44
N ILE A 32 8.31 11.97 -11.17
CA ILE A 32 9.36 12.70 -10.47
C ILE A 32 8.80 13.35 -9.19
N PRO A 33 9.64 13.68 -8.20
CA PRO A 33 9.20 14.27 -6.94
C PRO A 33 8.25 15.47 -7.11
N GLU A 34 8.50 16.32 -8.09
CA GLU A 34 7.74 17.53 -8.40
C GLU A 34 6.30 17.22 -8.82
N THR A 35 6.08 16.09 -9.50
CA THR A 35 4.76 15.66 -9.99
C THR A 35 4.01 14.78 -8.99
N MET A 36 4.65 14.38 -7.89
CA MET A 36 4.13 13.38 -6.97
C MET A 36 2.79 13.79 -6.33
N ALA A 37 2.67 15.06 -5.96
CA ALA A 37 1.44 15.60 -5.38
C ALA A 37 0.27 15.56 -6.36
N ASP A 38 0.52 15.86 -7.63
CA ASP A 38 -0.50 15.84 -8.69
C ASP A 38 -1.02 14.43 -8.96
N TRP A 39 -0.10 13.45 -9.04
CA TRP A 39 -0.46 12.04 -9.19
C TRP A 39 -1.27 11.52 -8.01
N THR A 40 -0.85 11.86 -6.79
CA THR A 40 -1.56 11.47 -5.56
C THR A 40 -2.97 12.06 -5.51
N SER A 41 -3.12 13.34 -5.87
CA SER A 41 -4.43 14.01 -5.96
C SER A 41 -5.32 13.39 -7.04
N ALA A 42 -4.77 13.12 -8.23
CA ALA A 42 -5.49 12.48 -9.32
C ALA A 42 -5.98 11.08 -8.92
N PHE A 43 -5.12 10.27 -8.30
CA PHE A 43 -5.45 8.91 -7.87
C PHE A 43 -6.49 8.91 -6.75
N GLY A 44 -6.37 9.85 -5.80
CA GLY A 44 -7.36 10.06 -4.75
C GLY A 44 -8.76 10.39 -5.28
N LYS A 45 -8.87 11.12 -6.41
CA LYS A 45 -10.16 11.38 -7.07
C LYS A 45 -10.74 10.13 -7.73
N VAL A 46 -9.91 9.31 -8.38
CA VAL A 46 -10.35 8.03 -8.97
C VAL A 46 -10.86 7.08 -7.88
N ALA A 47 -10.18 7.06 -6.73
CA ALA A 47 -10.54 6.25 -5.58
C ALA A 47 -11.70 6.81 -4.74
N ASP A 48 -12.21 8.02 -5.03
CA ASP A 48 -13.40 8.59 -4.38
C ASP A 48 -14.72 7.96 -4.87
N ARG A 49 -14.62 6.98 -5.78
CA ARG A 49 -15.74 6.31 -6.43
C ARG A 49 -16.10 5.01 -5.73
N ASP A 50 -17.26 4.48 -6.11
CA ASP A 50 -17.64 3.12 -5.73
C ASP A 50 -16.55 2.10 -6.16
N PRO A 51 -16.03 1.24 -5.25
CA PRO A 51 -15.00 0.26 -5.57
C PRO A 51 -15.33 -0.64 -6.77
N ASN A 52 -16.61 -0.96 -6.99
CA ASN A 52 -17.00 -1.78 -8.13
C ASN A 52 -16.86 -1.01 -9.46
N ARG A 53 -16.96 0.32 -9.42
CA ARG A 53 -16.79 1.20 -10.59
C ARG A 53 -15.33 1.60 -10.84
N CYS A 54 -14.47 1.49 -9.84
CA CYS A 54 -13.03 1.70 -10.00
C CYS A 54 -12.22 0.40 -9.83
N HIS A 55 -12.86 -0.78 -9.93
CA HIS A 55 -12.21 -2.07 -9.68
C HIS A 55 -10.95 -2.28 -10.53
N TRP A 56 -10.99 -1.95 -11.83
CA TRP A 56 -9.84 -2.01 -12.74
C TRP A 56 -8.62 -1.24 -12.21
N PHE A 57 -8.85 -0.08 -11.59
CA PHE A 57 -7.80 0.78 -11.04
C PHE A 57 -7.28 0.19 -9.72
N LEU A 58 -8.16 -0.32 -8.88
CA LEU A 58 -7.80 -0.99 -7.65
C LEU A 58 -7.00 -2.26 -7.89
N GLU A 59 -7.40 -3.08 -8.87
CA GLU A 59 -6.67 -4.26 -9.31
C GLU A 59 -5.30 -3.88 -9.92
N TYR A 60 -5.25 -2.81 -10.71
CA TYR A 60 -3.98 -2.30 -11.24
C TYR A 60 -3.00 -1.88 -10.13
N LEU A 61 -3.49 -1.20 -9.09
CA LEU A 61 -2.70 -0.80 -7.94
C LEU A 61 -2.25 -1.98 -7.07
N SER A 62 -3.13 -2.97 -6.85
CA SER A 62 -2.86 -4.10 -5.96
C SER A 62 -1.96 -5.17 -6.57
N THR A 63 -2.02 -5.35 -7.90
CA THR A 63 -1.27 -6.41 -8.60
C THR A 63 0.22 -6.11 -8.67
N ARG A 64 0.63 -4.84 -8.54
CA ARG A 64 1.99 -4.39 -8.89
C ARG A 64 2.66 -3.41 -7.90
N PRO A 65 2.59 -3.60 -6.57
CA PRO A 65 3.24 -2.68 -5.64
C PRO A 65 4.78 -2.64 -5.83
N PHE A 66 5.37 -3.75 -6.30
CA PHE A 66 6.83 -3.92 -6.46
C PHE A 66 7.30 -4.31 -7.87
N GLN A 67 6.40 -4.43 -8.86
CA GLN A 67 6.80 -4.95 -10.18
C GLN A 67 7.76 -3.99 -10.90
N ASP A 68 8.84 -4.48 -11.53
CA ASP A 68 9.88 -3.67 -12.19
C ASP A 68 10.58 -2.70 -11.23
N GLU A 69 11.40 -3.23 -10.29
CA GLU A 69 12.27 -2.43 -9.41
C GLU A 69 13.31 -1.62 -10.21
N GLN A 70 12.88 -0.55 -10.89
CA GLN A 70 13.73 0.41 -11.58
C GLN A 70 14.30 1.46 -10.59
N GLY A 71 14.45 1.08 -9.32
CA GLY A 71 14.99 1.92 -8.26
C GLY A 71 14.03 2.17 -7.10
N ALA A 72 14.64 2.50 -5.95
CA ALA A 72 13.95 2.69 -4.67
C ALA A 72 12.88 3.78 -4.68
N PHE A 73 13.11 4.85 -5.46
CA PHE A 73 12.16 5.95 -5.57
C PHE A 73 10.85 5.50 -6.20
N LEU A 74 10.90 4.77 -7.33
CA LEU A 74 9.70 4.33 -8.02
C LEU A 74 8.90 3.33 -7.16
N ALA A 75 9.58 2.42 -6.47
CA ALA A 75 8.95 1.50 -5.52
C ALA A 75 8.24 2.27 -4.38
N ALA A 76 8.93 3.23 -3.75
CA ALA A 76 8.36 4.08 -2.71
C ALA A 76 7.15 4.89 -3.22
N THR A 77 7.26 5.49 -4.41
CA THR A 77 6.19 6.24 -5.07
C THR A 77 4.95 5.39 -5.30
N ARG A 78 5.11 4.15 -5.82
CA ARG A 78 3.98 3.25 -6.04
C ARG A 78 3.29 2.86 -4.73
N LEU A 79 4.07 2.49 -3.72
CA LEU A 79 3.54 2.20 -2.38
C LEU A 79 2.79 3.40 -1.78
N HIS A 80 3.30 4.62 -1.98
CA HIS A 80 2.61 5.84 -1.57
C HIS A 80 1.26 6.00 -2.26
N LEU A 81 1.23 5.83 -3.59
CA LEU A 81 0.01 5.94 -4.38
C LEU A 81 -1.01 4.87 -3.97
N VAL A 82 -0.58 3.64 -3.69
CA VAL A 82 -1.44 2.58 -3.16
C VAL A 82 -2.03 2.98 -1.81
N ALA A 83 -1.19 3.34 -0.82
CA ALA A 83 -1.66 3.69 0.52
C ALA A 83 -2.66 4.85 0.50
N THR A 84 -2.34 5.92 -0.23
CA THR A 84 -3.20 7.12 -0.31
C THR A 84 -4.51 6.86 -1.05
N SER A 85 -4.49 6.09 -2.13
CA SER A 85 -5.70 5.74 -2.88
C SER A 85 -6.64 4.86 -2.06
N LEU A 86 -6.10 3.87 -1.36
CA LEU A 86 -6.92 2.88 -0.65
C LEU A 86 -7.46 3.41 0.69
N LYS A 87 -6.85 4.44 1.29
CA LYS A 87 -7.24 5.01 2.60
C LYS A 87 -8.72 5.38 2.71
N LYS A 88 -9.35 5.86 1.64
CA LYS A 88 -10.78 6.21 1.66
C LYS A 88 -11.70 5.00 1.45
N LEU A 89 -11.16 3.91 0.90
CA LEU A 89 -11.91 2.74 0.46
C LEU A 89 -11.78 1.55 1.41
N GLU A 90 -10.76 1.54 2.28
CA GLU A 90 -10.37 0.44 3.16
C GLU A 90 -11.53 -0.38 3.76
N TRP A 91 -12.58 0.26 4.28
CA TRP A 91 -13.74 -0.42 4.88
C TRP A 91 -14.63 -1.17 3.86
N ARG A 92 -14.53 -0.85 2.57
CA ARG A 92 -15.33 -1.40 1.47
C ARG A 92 -14.62 -2.49 0.67
N ILE A 93 -13.31 -2.66 0.84
CA ILE A 93 -12.47 -3.54 0.00
C ILE A 93 -11.69 -4.61 0.78
N PRO A 94 -12.30 -5.32 1.74
CA PRO A 94 -11.57 -6.23 2.63
C PRO A 94 -10.78 -7.31 1.89
N LEU A 95 -11.34 -7.90 0.82
CA LEU A 95 -10.66 -8.93 0.02
C LEU A 95 -9.43 -8.38 -0.72
N LEU A 96 -9.46 -7.12 -1.15
CA LEU A 96 -8.30 -6.48 -1.78
C LEU A 96 -7.19 -6.24 -0.73
N LEU A 97 -7.56 -5.87 0.49
CA LEU A 97 -6.60 -5.64 1.58
C LEU A 97 -5.88 -6.93 1.99
N HIS A 98 -6.56 -8.08 2.01
CA HIS A 98 -5.92 -9.39 2.22
C HIS A 98 -4.89 -9.71 1.13
N ARG A 99 -5.26 -9.58 -0.14
CA ARG A 99 -4.34 -9.79 -1.27
C ARG A 99 -3.16 -8.83 -1.25
N LEU A 100 -3.41 -7.57 -0.91
CA LEU A 100 -2.35 -6.58 -0.77
C LEU A 100 -1.40 -6.92 0.38
N LEU A 101 -1.94 -7.37 1.53
CA LEU A 101 -1.13 -7.83 2.65
C LEU A 101 -0.19 -8.96 2.21
N GLU A 102 -0.73 -10.00 1.58
CA GLU A 102 0.06 -11.12 1.03
C GLU A 102 1.18 -10.65 0.08
N ALA A 103 0.91 -9.65 -0.76
CA ALA A 103 1.91 -9.10 -1.68
C ALA A 103 3.02 -8.29 -0.98
N VAL A 104 2.71 -7.60 0.13
CA VAL A 104 3.69 -6.75 0.83
C VAL A 104 4.49 -7.49 1.90
N VAL A 105 3.95 -8.57 2.49
CA VAL A 105 4.61 -9.34 3.56
C VAL A 105 6.06 -9.76 3.20
N PRO A 106 6.35 -10.29 2.00
CA PRO A 106 7.71 -10.69 1.63
C PRO A 106 8.73 -9.53 1.62
N HIS A 107 8.24 -8.30 1.48
CA HIS A 107 9.07 -7.10 1.29
C HIS A 107 9.28 -6.30 2.59
N LEU A 108 8.67 -6.71 3.71
CA LEU A 108 8.72 -5.94 4.96
C LEU A 108 10.13 -5.79 5.55
N SER A 109 11.06 -6.67 5.19
CA SER A 109 12.48 -6.60 5.60
C SER A 109 13.36 -5.80 4.63
N HIS A 110 12.78 -5.01 3.72
CA HIS A 110 13.50 -4.27 2.68
C HIS A 110 14.69 -3.45 3.25
N PRO A 111 15.88 -3.46 2.61
CA PRO A 111 17.09 -2.83 3.16
C PRO A 111 17.00 -1.30 3.21
N LEU A 112 16.25 -0.68 2.30
CA LEU A 112 16.12 0.77 2.22
C LEU A 112 15.01 1.31 3.14
N GLU A 113 15.37 2.31 3.95
CA GLU A 113 14.45 2.95 4.90
C GLU A 113 13.26 3.64 4.22
N THR A 114 13.50 4.30 3.09
CA THR A 114 12.45 4.99 2.33
C THR A 114 11.35 4.02 1.90
N VAL A 115 11.71 2.85 1.40
CA VAL A 115 10.75 1.81 1.01
C VAL A 115 10.03 1.26 2.24
N ARG A 116 10.75 0.95 3.34
CA ARG A 116 10.13 0.49 4.60
C ARG A 116 9.10 1.49 5.15
N ARG A 117 9.36 2.79 5.05
CA ARG A 117 8.42 3.83 5.50
C ARG A 117 7.12 3.84 4.68
N HIS A 118 7.21 3.61 3.37
CA HIS A 118 6.02 3.52 2.52
C HIS A 118 5.28 2.19 2.70
N LEU A 119 6.00 1.09 2.91
CA LEU A 119 5.43 -0.18 3.35
C LEU A 119 4.66 -0.03 4.67
N ALA A 120 5.23 0.67 5.64
CA ALA A 120 4.55 1.00 6.89
C ALA A 120 3.25 1.77 6.66
N ALA A 121 3.23 2.77 5.76
CA ALA A 121 2.00 3.49 5.41
C ALA A 121 0.94 2.56 4.77
N VAL A 122 1.35 1.63 3.90
CA VAL A 122 0.46 0.63 3.32
C VAL A 122 -0.11 -0.29 4.41
N LEU A 123 0.71 -0.74 5.37
CA LEU A 123 0.23 -1.54 6.51
C LEU A 123 -0.78 -0.79 7.37
N VAL A 124 -0.57 0.51 7.62
CA VAL A 124 -1.56 1.34 8.32
C VAL A 124 -2.89 1.33 7.57
N THR A 125 -2.88 1.55 6.25
CA THR A 125 -4.10 1.49 5.42
C THR A 125 -4.78 0.11 5.47
N ILE A 126 -4.01 -0.98 5.44
CA ILE A 126 -4.55 -2.35 5.51
C ILE A 126 -5.26 -2.59 6.84
N PHE A 127 -4.63 -2.20 7.95
CA PHE A 127 -5.12 -2.49 9.29
C PHE A 127 -5.99 -1.37 9.87
N MET A 128 -6.24 -0.28 9.15
CA MET A 128 -6.94 0.89 9.68
C MET A 128 -8.32 0.55 10.24
N CYS A 129 -9.08 -0.31 9.55
CA CYS A 129 -10.38 -0.76 10.03
C CYS A 129 -10.29 -1.54 11.35
N ASP A 130 -9.24 -2.33 11.54
CA ASP A 130 -9.02 -3.07 12.79
C ASP A 130 -8.53 -2.17 13.91
N LEU A 131 -7.62 -1.24 13.60
CA LEU A 131 -7.10 -0.22 14.52
C LEU A 131 -8.21 0.70 15.05
N LEU A 132 -9.19 1.05 14.22
CA LEU A 132 -10.39 1.80 14.60
C LEU A 132 -11.49 0.92 15.21
N GLN A 133 -11.23 -0.37 15.43
CA GLN A 133 -12.15 -1.35 16.02
C GLN A 133 -13.47 -1.50 15.25
N TYR A 134 -13.45 -1.25 13.94
CA TYR A 134 -14.60 -1.47 13.10
C TYR A 134 -14.83 -2.97 12.86
N ARG A 135 -16.10 -3.39 12.95
CA ARG A 135 -16.51 -4.76 12.62
C ARG A 135 -16.50 -4.94 11.10
N THR A 136 -15.35 -5.33 10.57
CA THR A 136 -15.14 -5.58 9.14
C THR A 136 -14.50 -6.96 8.92
N ARG A 137 -14.51 -7.43 7.66
CA ARG A 137 -13.76 -8.63 7.23
C ARG A 137 -12.34 -8.31 6.77
N ALA A 138 -11.84 -7.10 7.07
CA ALA A 138 -10.48 -6.68 6.74
C ALA A 138 -9.45 -7.49 7.57
N PRO A 139 -8.17 -7.50 7.16
CA PRO A 139 -7.11 -8.18 7.90
C PRO A 139 -7.04 -7.75 9.36
N LYS A 140 -6.75 -8.71 10.25
CA LYS A 140 -6.59 -8.49 11.68
C LYS A 140 -5.13 -8.33 12.04
N LEU A 141 -4.82 -7.28 12.80
CA LEU A 141 -3.44 -6.99 13.20
C LEU A 141 -2.88 -8.09 14.10
N GLU A 142 -3.71 -8.63 15.00
CA GLU A 142 -3.34 -9.75 15.88
C GLU A 142 -2.92 -10.99 15.08
N GLU A 143 -3.71 -11.40 14.08
CA GLU A 143 -3.41 -12.54 13.22
C GLU A 143 -2.10 -12.36 12.45
N PHE A 144 -1.82 -11.12 12.03
CA PHE A 144 -0.57 -10.77 11.35
C PHE A 144 0.64 -10.77 12.30
N LEU A 145 0.52 -10.20 13.50
CA LEU A 145 1.64 -10.04 14.43
C LEU A 145 1.99 -11.33 15.18
N THR A 146 0.99 -12.14 15.55
CA THR A 146 1.17 -13.38 16.32
C THR A 146 2.29 -14.28 15.80
N PRO A 147 2.35 -14.62 14.49
CA PRO A 147 3.44 -15.45 13.95
C PRO A 147 4.81 -14.73 13.90
N LEU A 148 4.84 -13.39 13.99
CA LEU A 148 6.07 -12.60 13.94
C LEU A 148 6.72 -12.43 15.33
N LEU A 149 5.93 -12.39 16.41
CA LEU A 149 6.42 -12.16 17.77
C LEU A 149 7.58 -13.10 18.19
N PRO A 150 7.55 -14.42 17.92
CA PRO A 150 8.65 -15.31 18.28
C PRO A 150 9.98 -14.95 17.61
N ARG A 151 9.95 -14.33 16.42
CA ARG A 151 11.17 -13.90 15.70
C ARG A 151 11.92 -12.79 16.45
N PHE A 152 11.20 -11.96 17.21
CA PHE A 152 11.79 -10.82 17.92
C PHE A 152 12.27 -11.17 19.33
N ALA A 153 11.74 -12.24 19.95
CA ALA A 153 12.09 -12.65 21.31
C ALA A 153 13.59 -12.99 21.49
N GLY A 154 14.29 -13.38 20.42
CA GLY A 154 15.71 -13.76 20.43
C GLY A 154 16.70 -12.65 20.06
N LEU A 155 16.24 -11.42 19.78
CA LEU A 155 17.11 -10.30 19.36
C LEU A 155 17.90 -9.70 20.54
N SER A 156 18.86 -10.43 21.10
CA SER A 156 19.81 -9.93 22.11
C SER A 156 20.94 -9.08 21.47
N PRO A 157 21.47 -8.03 22.14
CA PRO A 157 22.49 -7.13 21.57
C PRO A 157 23.84 -7.79 21.21
N ALA A 158 24.12 -9.03 21.63
CA ALA A 158 25.49 -9.54 21.73
C ALA A 158 26.00 -10.50 20.64
N THR A 159 25.27 -10.80 19.56
CA THR A 159 25.73 -11.79 18.55
C THR A 159 25.72 -11.24 17.12
N ALA A 160 26.90 -11.17 16.53
CA ALA A 160 27.13 -10.67 15.18
C ALA A 160 26.99 -11.77 14.10
N HIS A 161 26.54 -11.31 12.92
CA HIS A 161 26.81 -11.84 11.57
C HIS A 161 25.77 -12.69 10.79
N ASP A 162 24.51 -12.79 11.22
CA ASP A 162 23.48 -13.47 10.40
C ASP A 162 22.63 -12.52 9.54
N GLN A 163 22.52 -12.81 8.24
CA GLN A 163 21.62 -12.10 7.31
C GLN A 163 20.17 -12.11 7.82
N ARG A 164 19.74 -13.23 8.40
CA ARG A 164 18.42 -13.39 9.04
C ARG A 164 18.18 -12.35 10.14
N ARG A 165 19.19 -12.06 10.97
CA ARG A 165 19.10 -11.02 12.00
C ARG A 165 18.92 -9.63 11.38
N LYS A 166 19.62 -9.33 10.29
CA LYS A 166 19.44 -8.06 9.58
C LYS A 166 18.02 -7.92 9.05
N ASP A 167 17.46 -8.99 8.50
CA ASP A 167 16.10 -9.01 7.98
C ASP A 167 15.06 -8.87 9.10
N ASP A 168 15.27 -9.52 10.25
CA ASP A 168 14.42 -9.37 11.45
C ASP A 168 14.50 -7.95 12.03
N VAL A 169 15.68 -7.33 12.06
CA VAL A 169 15.85 -5.93 12.49
C VAL A 169 15.16 -4.98 11.50
N ASN A 170 15.28 -5.22 10.19
CA ASN A 170 14.60 -4.40 9.19
C ASN A 170 13.08 -4.56 9.26
N LEU A 171 12.59 -5.76 9.50
CA LEU A 171 11.17 -6.03 9.74
C LEU A 171 10.68 -5.25 10.97
N LEU A 172 11.41 -5.33 12.09
CA LEU A 172 11.08 -4.59 13.30
C LEU A 172 11.07 -3.08 13.05
N LYS A 173 12.01 -2.55 12.26
CA LYS A 173 12.00 -1.14 11.85
C LYS A 173 10.77 -0.77 11.02
N THR A 174 10.32 -1.65 10.13
CA THR A 174 9.06 -1.43 9.37
C THR A 174 7.85 -1.40 10.28
N LEU A 175 7.75 -2.34 11.23
CA LEU A 175 6.65 -2.37 12.20
C LEU A 175 6.68 -1.15 13.13
N ALA A 176 7.85 -0.73 13.60
CA ALA A 176 8.01 0.50 14.38
C ALA A 176 7.58 1.73 13.57
N ALA A 177 7.97 1.82 12.29
CA ALA A 177 7.54 2.89 11.40
C ALA A 177 6.02 2.87 11.16
N MET A 178 5.38 1.70 11.12
CA MET A 178 3.92 1.57 11.03
C MET A 178 3.26 2.20 12.25
N VAL A 179 3.74 1.88 13.47
CA VAL A 179 3.23 2.48 14.70
C VAL A 179 3.39 4.00 14.68
N SER A 180 4.58 4.51 14.32
CA SER A 180 4.81 5.95 14.22
C SER A 180 3.90 6.63 13.19
N THR A 181 3.67 5.99 12.04
CA THR A 181 2.80 6.49 10.99
C THR A 181 1.34 6.55 11.44
N TYR A 182 0.88 5.50 12.13
CA TYR A 182 -0.46 5.47 12.70
C TYR A 182 -0.65 6.58 13.73
N LEU A 183 0.24 6.70 14.72
CA LEU A 183 0.17 7.73 15.75
C LEU A 183 0.17 9.15 15.16
N GLY A 184 0.99 9.40 14.14
CA GLY A 184 0.99 10.67 13.42
C GLY A 184 -0.33 10.97 12.70
N SER A 185 -1.02 9.94 12.20
CA SER A 185 -2.32 10.10 11.53
C SER A 185 -3.49 10.36 12.50
N VAL A 186 -3.42 9.80 13.71
CA VAL A 186 -4.43 10.00 14.76
C VAL A 186 -4.35 11.42 15.35
N GLY A 187 -3.16 12.02 15.41
CA GLY A 187 -3.00 13.41 15.88
C GLY A 187 -3.53 14.49 14.92
N THR A 188 -4.01 14.11 13.74
CA THR A 188 -4.57 15.01 12.71
C THR A 188 -6.07 14.82 12.47
N LEU A 189 -6.72 13.93 13.22
CA LEU A 189 -8.18 13.73 13.26
C LEU A 189 -8.77 14.47 14.46
#